data_AF-A0A3D3T852-F1
#
_entry.id   AF-A0A3D3T852-F1
#
_cell.length_a   1.000
_cell.length_b   1.000
_cell.length_c   1.000
_cell.angle_alpha   90.00
_cell.angle_beta   90.00
_cell.angle_gamma   90.00
#
_symmetry.space_group_name_H-M   'P 1'
#
loop_
_entity.id
_entity.type
_entity.pdbx_description
1 polymer ?
#
loop_
_entity_poly.entity_id
_entity_poly.type
_entity_poly.pdbx_seq_one_letter_code
_entity_poly.pdbx_strand_id
1 'polypeptide(L)' 'MLESVSDSPRLDVELLLGHVLGQTRAYLYTWPERKLNDDQVHAYQELLERRRGGEP' A
#
# COMPACT_ATOMS: atom_id res chain seq x y z
N MET A 1 -19.80 14.02 5.27
CA MET A 1 -19.74 12.66 5.84
C MET A 1 -18.55 12.00 5.16
N LEU A 2 -17.40 11.93 5.83
CA LEU A 2 -16.16 11.41 5.22
C LEU A 2 -16.20 9.88 5.33
N GLU A 3 -17.11 9.26 4.58
CA GLU A 3 -17.22 7.81 4.49
C GLU A 3 -16.04 7.27 3.69
N SER A 4 -15.47 6.15 4.17
CA SER A 4 -14.49 5.28 3.51
C SER A 4 -13.01 5.48 3.88
N VAL A 5 -12.68 5.76 5.14
CA VAL A 5 -11.39 5.28 5.65
C VAL A 5 -11.56 3.80 5.99
N SER A 6 -11.09 2.94 5.09
CA SER A 6 -10.68 1.56 5.40
C SER A 6 -11.75 0.58 5.89
N ASP A 7 -12.71 0.20 5.04
CA ASP A 7 -13.47 -1.05 5.27
C ASP A 7 -12.64 -2.32 5.00
N SER A 8 -11.39 -2.19 4.54
CA SER A 8 -10.53 -3.35 4.30
C SER A 8 -9.05 -3.00 4.48
N PRO A 9 -8.37 -3.49 5.54
CA PRO A 9 -6.91 -3.36 5.66
C PRO A 9 -6.17 -3.96 4.47
N ARG A 10 -6.80 -4.89 3.74
CA ARG A 10 -6.30 -5.43 2.48
C ARG A 10 -6.23 -4.37 1.36
N LEU A 11 -7.29 -3.60 1.18
CA LEU A 11 -7.36 -2.54 0.15
C LEU A 11 -6.26 -1.50 0.39
N ASP A 12 -6.05 -1.13 1.64
CA ASP A 12 -4.99 -0.21 2.03
C ASP A 12 -3.61 -0.70 1.65
N VAL A 13 -3.30 -1.96 1.97
CA VAL A 13 -2.02 -2.59 1.63
C VAL A 13 -1.82 -2.61 0.12
N GLU A 14 -2.86 -2.95 -0.65
CA GLU A 14 -2.79 -2.93 -2.11
C GLU A 14 -2.57 -1.52 -2.69
N LEU A 15 -3.19 -0.49 -2.09
CA LEU A 15 -3.00 0.90 -2.48
C LEU A 15 -1.58 1.39 -2.16
N LEU A 16 -1.08 1.07 -0.97
CA LEU A 16 0.28 1.40 -0.54
C LEU A 16 1.33 0.69 -1.42
N LEU A 17 1.15 -0.60 -1.70
CA LEU A 17 2.00 -1.37 -2.61
C LEU A 17 1.95 -0.79 -4.02
N GLY A 18 0.76 -0.46 -4.52
CA GLY A 18 0.60 0.18 -5.83
C GLY A 18 1.31 1.53 -5.91
N HIS A 19 1.23 2.33 -4.85
CA HIS A 19 1.92 3.62 -4.75
C HIS A 19 3.45 3.46 -4.78
N VAL A 20 4.00 2.56 -3.96
CA VAL A 20 5.44 2.26 -3.88
C VAL A 20 5.98 1.69 -5.20
N LEU A 21 5.20 0.85 -5.88
CA LEU A 21 5.58 0.25 -7.16
C LEU A 21 5.31 1.18 -8.35
N GLY A 22 4.57 2.27 -8.17
CA GLY A 22 4.08 3.12 -9.25
C GLY A 22 3.12 2.38 -10.20
N GLN A 23 2.40 1.39 -9.68
CA GLN A 23 1.55 0.49 -10.45
C GLN A 23 0.13 0.43 -9.87
N THR A 24 -0.82 -0.04 -10.68
CA THR A 24 -2.20 -0.22 -10.24
C THR A 24 -2.37 -1.53 -9.47
N ARG A 25 -3.49 -1.64 -8.74
CA ARG A 25 -3.89 -2.84 -7.99
C ARG A 25 -3.88 -4.10 -8.86
N ALA A 26 -4.35 -3.99 -10.10
CA ALA A 26 -4.38 -5.08 -11.07
C ALA A 26 -2.98 -5.64 -11.34
N TYR A 27 -1.94 -4.81 -11.31
CA TYR A 27 -0.56 -5.24 -11.47
C TYR A 27 -0.12 -6.20 -10.36
N LEU A 28 -0.55 -5.96 -9.11
CA LEU A 28 -0.25 -6.83 -7.96
C LEU A 28 -0.91 -8.20 -8.11
N TYR A 29 -2.12 -8.26 -8.69
CA TYR A 29 -2.81 -9.52 -8.98
C TYR A 29 -2.14 -10.30 -10.11
N THR A 30 -1.62 -9.61 -11.12
CA THR A 30 -0.94 -10.24 -12.26
C THR A 30 0.47 -10.72 -11.89
N TRP A 31 1.15 -10.04 -10.96
CA TRP A 31 2.54 -10.34 -10.57
C TRP A 31 2.74 -10.47 -9.04
N PRO A 32 2.07 -11.43 -8.38
CA PRO A 32 2.14 -11.58 -6.92
C PRO A 32 3.52 -12.08 -6.42
N GLU A 33 4.30 -12.69 -7.31
CA GLU A 33 5.66 -13.19 -7.03
C GLU A 33 6.74 -12.10 -7.06
N ARG A 34 6.39 -10.89 -7.48
CA ARG A 34 7.34 -9.78 -7.58
C ARG A 34 7.73 -9.33 -6.17
N LYS A 35 9.00 -9.54 -5.82
CA LYS A 35 9.57 -9.05 -4.57
C LYS A 35 9.85 -7.55 -4.66
N LEU A 36 9.57 -6.85 -3.55
CA LEU A 36 10.01 -5.46 -3.36
C LEU A 36 11.53 -5.44 -3.17
N ASN A 37 12.17 -4.39 -3.66
CA ASN A 37 13.56 -4.09 -3.32
C ASN A 37 13.64 -3.37 -1.96
N ASP A 38 14.83 -3.26 -1.37
CA ASP A 38 15.02 -2.62 -0.06
C ASP A 38 14.46 -1.19 0.00
N ASP A 39 14.64 -0.40 -1.06
CA ASP A 39 14.14 0.98 -1.15
C ASP A 39 12.60 1.04 -1.10
N GLN A 40 11.94 0.16 -1.83
CA GLN A 40 10.49 0.00 -1.85
C GLN A 40 9.96 -0.53 -0.51
N VAL A 41 10.68 -1.47 0.12
CA VAL A 41 10.33 -1.95 1.45
C VAL A 41 10.39 -0.79 2.46
N HIS A 42 11.42 0.06 2.38
CA HIS A 42 11.56 1.22 3.24
C HIS A 42 10.42 2.21 3.04
N ALA A 43 10.13 2.60 1.79
CA ALA A 43 9.03 3.49 1.46
C ALA A 43 7.66 2.93 1.92
N TYR A 44 7.45 1.62 1.76
CA TYR A 44 6.24 0.94 2.23
C TYR A 44 6.13 0.97 3.76
N GLN A 45 7.23 0.74 4.48
CA GLN A 45 7.27 0.82 5.94
C GLN A 45 6.95 2.24 6.42
N GLU A 46 7.54 3.28 5.82
CA GLU A 46 7.26 4.68 6.16
C GLU A 46 5.78 5.02 5.99
N LEU A 47 5.16 4.61 4.88
CA LEU A 47 3.74 4.82 4.64
C LEU A 47 2.85 4.06 5.65
N LEU A 48 3.26 2.86 6.04
CA LEU A 48 2.60 2.07 7.08
C LEU A 48 2.69 2.75 8.44
N GLU A 49 3.85 3.29 8.81
CA GLU A 49 4.04 4.02 10.07
C GLU A 49 3.17 5.28 10.11
N ARG A 50 3.08 6.02 8.99
CA ARG A 50 2.19 7.18 8.85
C ARG A 50 0.72 6.81 9.02
N ARG A 51 0.28 5.70 8.42
CA ARG A 51 -1.08 5.15 8.62
C ARG A 51 -1.33 4.73 10.07
N ARG A 52 -0.34 4.09 10.71
CA ARG A 52 -0.41 3.71 12.12
C ARG A 52 -0.52 4.93 13.04
N GLY A 53 0.08 6.05 12.64
CA GLY A 53 -0.01 7.34 13.31
C GLY A 53 -1.39 8.00 13.27
N GLY A 54 -2.32 7.50 12.46
CA GLY A 54 -3.70 7.99 12.41
C GLY A 54 -3.92 9.20 11.49
N GLU A 55 -2.97 9.51 10.61
CA GLU A 55 -3.22 10.49 9.54
C GLU A 55 -3.85 9.79 8.32
N PRO A 56 -5.08 10.19 7.91
CA PRO A 56 -5.71 9.72 6.68
C PRO A 56 -5.03 10.26 5.40
#